data_AF-A0A2V2YUK6-F1
#
_entry.id   AF-A0A2V2YUK6-F1
#
_cell.length_a   1.000
_cell.length_b   1.000
_cell.length_c   1.000
_cell.angle_alpha   90.00
_cell.angle_beta   90.00
_cell.angle_gamma   90.00
#
_symmetry.space_group_name_H-M   'P 1'
#
loop_
_entity.id
_entity.type
_entity.pdbx_description
1 polymer ?
#
loop_
_entity_poly.entity_id
_entity_poly.type
_entity_poly.pdbx_seq_one_letter_code
_entity_poly.pdbx_strand_id
1 'polypeptide(L)'
;MNSDIRRAIREFIEIVLTGVGILGGILVVYGILSESISDFNWVFLDKHGLIIANWLTVIGVILTALGIYIKPINNPGEVWPLSKYITAPLVIIFSVVVAYLMSQGKHVPDFVVNGLALLAISGTLIRLFKSSSVWNYLN
;
A
#
# COMPACT_ATOMS: atom_id res chain seq x y z
N MET A 1 -24.74 1.67 -11.31
CA MET A 1 -24.19 0.92 -10.16
C MET A 1 -24.91 1.39 -8.90
N ASN A 2 -25.55 0.47 -8.17
CA ASN A 2 -26.39 0.78 -7.01
C ASN A 2 -25.57 1.47 -5.90
N SER A 3 -26.17 2.41 -5.15
CA SER A 3 -25.50 3.11 -4.03
C SER A 3 -25.01 2.15 -2.97
N ASP A 4 -25.77 1.07 -2.73
CA ASP A 4 -25.46 0.08 -1.70
C ASP A 4 -24.24 -0.77 -2.07
N ILE A 5 -24.12 -1.14 -3.35
CA ILE A 5 -22.96 -1.88 -3.87
C ILE A 5 -21.69 -1.02 -3.74
N ARG A 6 -21.76 0.27 -4.06
CA ARG A 6 -20.62 1.20 -3.88
C ARG A 6 -20.19 1.33 -2.43
N ARG A 7 -21.15 1.36 -1.50
CA ARG A 7 -20.88 1.43 -0.07
C ARG A 7 -20.22 0.14 0.44
N ALA A 8 -20.76 -1.02 0.09
CA ALA A 8 -20.20 -2.32 0.49
C ALA A 8 -18.76 -2.52 -0.01
N ILE A 9 -18.48 -2.16 -1.28
CA ILE A 9 -17.12 -2.23 -1.84
C ILE A 9 -16.17 -1.32 -1.06
N ARG A 10 -16.60 -0.12 -0.68
CA ARG A 10 -15.78 0.81 0.09
C ARG A 10 -15.48 0.28 1.49
N GLU A 11 -16.49 -0.17 2.22
CA GLU A 11 -16.33 -0.75 3.56
C GLU A 11 -15.38 -1.95 3.51
N PHE A 12 -15.51 -2.80 2.50
CA PHE A 12 -14.60 -3.91 2.28
C PHE A 12 -13.15 -3.45 2.05
N ILE A 13 -12.92 -2.47 1.16
CA ILE A 13 -11.58 -1.92 0.91
C ILE A 13 -10.98 -1.30 2.17
N GLU A 14 -11.76 -0.54 2.93
CA GLU A 14 -11.32 0.08 4.19
C GLU A 14 -10.89 -1.00 5.19
N ILE A 15 -11.70 -2.05 5.38
CA ILE A 15 -11.37 -3.19 6.26
C ILE A 15 -10.08 -3.88 5.81
N VAL A 16 -9.93 -4.13 4.50
CA VAL A 16 -8.73 -4.78 3.95
C VAL A 16 -7.49 -3.92 4.17
N LEU A 17 -7.56 -2.62 3.87
CA LEU A 17 -6.45 -1.69 4.08
C LEU A 17 -6.06 -1.58 5.55
N THR A 18 -7.04 -1.50 6.45
CA THR A 18 -6.80 -1.49 7.89
C THR A 18 -6.16 -2.81 8.35
N GLY A 19 -6.65 -3.95 7.86
CA GLY A 19 -6.06 -5.26 8.15
C GLY A 19 -4.61 -5.37 7.69
N VAL A 20 -4.31 -4.93 6.46
CA VAL A 20 -2.93 -4.87 5.93
C VAL A 20 -2.05 -3.96 6.80
N GLY A 21 -2.57 -2.80 7.22
CA GLY A 21 -1.86 -1.87 8.10
C GLY A 21 -1.54 -2.47 9.47
N ILE A 22 -2.50 -3.14 10.10
CA ILE A 22 -2.31 -3.82 11.40
C ILE A 22 -1.28 -4.94 11.26
N LEU A 23 -1.40 -5.78 10.22
CA LEU A 23 -0.44 -6.86 9.97
C LEU A 23 0.97 -6.31 9.74
N GLY A 24 1.11 -5.24 8.96
CA GLY A 24 2.38 -4.53 8.77
C GLY A 24 2.95 -4.02 10.08
N GLY A 25 2.12 -3.42 10.93
CA GLY A 25 2.52 -2.96 12.26
C GLY A 25 3.02 -4.11 13.16
N ILE A 26 2.32 -5.24 13.17
CA ILE A 26 2.73 -6.44 13.92
C ILE A 26 4.08 -6.95 13.42
N LEU A 27 4.29 -7.01 12.10
CA LEU A 27 5.56 -7.44 11.51
C LEU A 27 6.72 -6.51 11.87
N VAL A 28 6.50 -5.19 11.88
CA VAL A 28 7.51 -4.21 12.30
C VAL A 28 7.85 -4.38 13.77
N VAL A 29 6.84 -4.47 14.64
CA VAL A 29 7.06 -4.69 16.08
C VAL A 29 7.80 -6.00 16.32
N TYR A 30 7.42 -7.07 15.63
CA TYR A 30 8.12 -8.35 15.69
C TYR A 30 9.59 -8.20 15.30
N GLY A 31 9.90 -7.59 14.15
CA GLY A 31 11.28 -7.43 13.69
C GLY A 31 12.15 -6.61 14.66
N ILE A 32 11.57 -5.60 15.33
CA ILE A 32 12.27 -4.84 16.37
C ILE A 32 12.51 -5.71 17.61
N LEU A 33 11.51 -6.47 18.05
CA LEU A 33 11.61 -7.31 19.25
C LEU A 33 12.54 -8.50 19.06
N SER A 34 12.53 -9.16 17.89
CA SER A 34 13.42 -10.28 17.59
C SER A 34 14.89 -9.85 17.57
N GLU A 35 15.17 -8.64 17.10
CA GLU A 35 16.53 -8.08 17.12
C GLU A 35 16.94 -7.63 18.53
N SER A 36 16.00 -7.13 19.32
CA SER A 36 16.29 -6.58 20.66
C SER A 36 16.37 -7.63 21.76
N ILE A 37 15.69 -8.77 21.61
CA ILE A 37 15.57 -9.82 22.62
C ILE A 37 16.08 -11.13 22.03
N SER A 38 17.28 -11.56 22.42
CA SER A 38 17.95 -12.74 21.84
C SER A 38 17.17 -14.06 21.99
N ASP A 39 16.29 -14.16 22.99
CA ASP A 39 15.44 -15.35 23.21
C ASP A 39 14.07 -15.27 22.50
N PHE A 40 13.76 -14.15 21.82
CA PHE A 40 12.49 -13.95 21.14
C PHE A 40 12.59 -14.39 19.67
N ASN A 41 12.59 -15.70 19.45
CA ASN A 41 12.58 -16.29 18.10
C ASN A 41 11.25 -16.98 17.81
N TRP A 42 10.46 -16.41 16.89
CA TRP A 42 9.26 -17.05 16.40
C TRP A 42 9.57 -17.74 15.07
N VAL A 43 9.91 -19.03 15.16
CA VAL A 43 10.39 -19.88 14.05
C VAL A 43 9.55 -19.77 12.76
N PHE A 44 8.24 -19.53 12.88
CA PHE A 44 7.37 -19.34 11.73
C PHE A 44 7.59 -17.98 11.04
N LEU A 45 7.65 -16.89 11.81
CA LEU A 45 7.86 -15.55 11.28
C LEU A 45 9.29 -15.35 10.78
N ASP A 46 10.30 -16.02 11.33
CA ASP A 46 11.67 -15.92 10.80
C ASP A 46 11.79 -16.54 9.41
N LYS A 47 11.06 -17.64 9.17
CA LYS A 47 11.09 -18.34 7.86
C LYS A 47 10.20 -17.69 6.82
N HIS A 48 9.04 -17.18 7.22
CA HIS A 48 8.01 -16.71 6.29
C HIS A 48 7.76 -15.20 6.36
N GLY A 49 8.28 -14.50 7.38
CA GLY A 49 8.00 -13.09 7.64
C GLY A 49 8.40 -12.20 6.48
N LEU A 50 9.57 -12.41 5.87
CA LEU A 50 9.99 -11.65 4.70
C LEU A 50 9.06 -11.86 3.50
N ILE A 51 8.66 -13.10 3.23
CA ILE A 51 7.74 -13.43 2.13
C ILE A 51 6.38 -12.78 2.37
N ILE A 52 5.84 -12.92 3.59
CA ILE A 52 4.55 -12.36 4.00
C ILE A 52 4.59 -10.84 3.93
N ALA A 53 5.65 -10.19 4.44
CA ALA A 53 5.85 -8.75 4.38
C ALA A 53 5.90 -8.25 2.93
N ASN A 54 6.64 -8.93 2.06
CA ASN A 54 6.73 -8.55 0.65
C ASN A 54 5.38 -8.65 -0.06
N TRP A 55 4.61 -9.71 0.19
CA TRP A 55 3.26 -9.85 -0.36
C TRP A 55 2.31 -8.78 0.17
N LEU A 56 2.31 -8.52 1.47
CA LEU A 56 1.53 -7.46 2.11
C LEU A 56 1.84 -6.09 1.51
N THR A 57 3.13 -5.78 1.30
CA THR A 57 3.56 -4.53 0.67
C THR A 57 3.03 -4.42 -0.75
N VAL A 58 3.20 -5.45 -1.59
CA VAL A 58 2.72 -5.42 -2.99
C VAL A 58 1.20 -5.26 -3.05
N ILE A 59 0.45 -5.98 -2.22
CA ILE A 59 -1.01 -5.85 -2.13
C ILE A 59 -1.39 -4.44 -1.67
N GLY A 60 -0.74 -3.92 -0.64
CA GLY A 60 -0.98 -2.57 -0.13
C GLY A 60 -0.71 -1.49 -1.19
N VAL A 61 0.36 -1.63 -1.97
CA VAL A 61 0.71 -0.72 -3.07
C VAL A 61 -0.36 -0.74 -4.17
N ILE A 62 -0.82 -1.93 -4.57
CA ILE A 62 -1.89 -2.07 -5.57
C ILE A 62 -3.18 -1.43 -5.09
N LEU A 63 -3.62 -1.73 -3.86
CA LEU A 63 -4.83 -1.15 -3.29
C LEU A 63 -4.73 0.38 -3.17
N THR A 64 -3.56 0.89 -2.79
CA THR A 64 -3.30 2.33 -2.73
C THR A 64 -3.40 2.99 -4.10
N ALA A 65 -2.79 2.39 -5.13
CA ALA A 65 -2.86 2.90 -6.49
C ALA A 65 -4.29 2.82 -7.07
N LEU A 66 -5.03 1.74 -6.79
CA LEU A 66 -6.44 1.60 -7.17
C LEU A 66 -7.32 2.65 -6.45
N GLY A 67 -6.97 3.02 -5.22
CA GLY A 67 -7.61 4.06 -4.44
C GLY A 67 -7.57 5.45 -5.09
N ILE A 68 -6.76 5.66 -6.13
CA ILE A 68 -6.73 6.90 -6.94
C ILE A 68 -7.95 6.98 -7.88
N TYR A 69 -8.44 5.83 -8.36
CA TYR A 69 -9.60 5.78 -9.27
C TYR A 69 -10.95 5.83 -8.53
N ILE A 70 -10.94 5.56 -7.23
CA ILE A 70 -12.12 5.65 -6.38
C ILE A 70 -12.30 7.09 -5.92
N LYS A 71 -13.26 7.81 -6.53
CA LYS A 71 -13.61 9.19 -6.12
C LYS A 71 -14.16 9.21 -4.69
N PRO A 72 -13.64 10.06 -3.78
CA PRO A 72 -14.24 10.27 -2.47
C PRO A 72 -15.63 10.91 -2.63
N ILE A 73 -16.64 10.38 -1.95
CA ILE A 73 -18.01 10.94 -1.96
C ILE A 73 -18.04 12.34 -1.33
N ASN A 74 -17.17 12.59 -0.35
CA ASN A 74 -17.20 13.81 0.47
C ASN A 74 -16.04 14.79 0.18
N ASN A 75 -15.17 14.49 -0.79
CA ASN A 75 -14.03 15.36 -1.08
C ASN A 75 -13.69 15.32 -2.58
N PRO A 76 -14.24 16.24 -3.38
CA PRO A 76 -14.08 16.25 -4.83
C PRO A 76 -12.72 16.80 -5.29
N GLY A 77 -11.78 17.06 -4.38
CA GLY A 77 -10.45 17.56 -4.71
C GLY A 77 -9.85 16.84 -5.91
N GLU A 78 -9.60 17.58 -6.98
CA GLU A 78 -9.22 17.00 -8.27
C GLU A 78 -7.91 16.21 -8.13
N VAL A 79 -8.01 14.91 -8.38
CA VAL A 79 -6.83 14.06 -8.54
C VAL A 79 -5.99 14.65 -9.67
N TRP A 80 -4.71 14.89 -9.41
CA TRP A 80 -3.81 15.43 -10.41
C TRP A 80 -3.80 14.50 -11.64
N PRO A 81 -4.12 15.00 -12.86
CA PRO A 81 -4.22 14.16 -14.05
C PRO A 81 -2.97 13.31 -14.31
N LEU A 82 -1.79 13.85 -14.01
CA LEU A 82 -0.52 13.13 -14.16
C LEU A 82 -0.46 11.87 -13.27
N SER A 83 -0.91 11.98 -12.02
CA SER A 83 -0.98 10.83 -11.11
C SER A 83 -1.99 9.78 -11.59
N LYS A 84 -3.15 10.21 -12.10
CA LYS A 84 -4.21 9.30 -12.58
C LYS A 84 -3.83 8.56 -13.87
N TYR A 85 -3.15 9.21 -14.80
CA TYR A 85 -2.90 8.66 -16.14
C TYR A 85 -1.50 8.09 -16.35
N ILE A 86 -0.52 8.48 -15.54
CA ILE A 86 0.88 8.04 -15.70
C ILE A 86 1.35 7.28 -14.47
N THR A 87 1.34 7.92 -13.30
CA THR A 87 1.95 7.34 -12.10
C THR A 87 1.18 6.12 -11.59
N ALA A 88 -0.13 6.19 -11.43
CA ALA A 88 -0.94 5.09 -10.91
C ALA A 88 -0.91 3.84 -11.81
N PRO A 89 -1.05 3.95 -13.15
CA PRO A 89 -0.89 2.80 -14.04
C PRO A 89 0.50 2.18 -13.96
N LEU A 90 1.57 2.98 -13.93
CA LEU A 90 2.94 2.47 -13.82
C LEU A 90 3.15 1.70 -12.51
N VAL A 91 2.69 2.25 -11.38
CA VAL A 91 2.77 1.57 -10.08
C VAL A 91 2.00 0.25 -10.12
N ILE A 92 0.79 0.23 -10.67
CA ILE A 92 0.00 -1.00 -10.82
C ILE A 92 0.75 -2.02 -11.68
N ILE A 93 1.28 -1.61 -12.84
CA ILE A 93 2.01 -2.50 -13.75
C ILE A 93 3.24 -3.09 -13.04
N PHE A 94 4.06 -2.26 -12.40
CA PHE A 94 5.24 -2.75 -11.68
C PHE A 94 4.87 -3.68 -10.51
N SER A 95 3.83 -3.36 -9.75
CA SER A 95 3.35 -4.23 -8.67
C SER A 95 2.81 -5.55 -9.18
N VAL A 96 2.10 -5.56 -10.32
CA VAL A 96 1.60 -6.80 -10.96
C VAL A 96 2.77 -7.65 -11.46
N VAL A 97 3.79 -7.03 -12.06
CA VAL A 97 5.01 -7.74 -12.49
C VAL A 97 5.72 -8.36 -11.30
N VAL A 98 5.88 -7.61 -10.20
CA VAL A 98 6.51 -8.13 -8.97
C VAL A 98 5.68 -9.25 -8.37
N ALA A 99 4.36 -9.10 -8.26
CA ALA A 99 3.45 -10.15 -7.78
C ALA A 99 3.56 -11.42 -8.63
N TYR A 100 3.62 -11.27 -9.95
CA TYR A 100 3.81 -12.39 -10.87
C TYR A 100 5.15 -13.09 -10.62
N LEU A 101 6.27 -12.36 -10.53
CA LEU A 101 7.58 -12.94 -10.23
C LEU A 101 7.57 -13.70 -8.89
N MET A 102 6.97 -13.12 -7.85
CA MET A 102 6.83 -13.76 -6.54
C MET A 102 5.98 -15.03 -6.59
N SER A 103 4.90 -15.05 -7.37
CA SER A 103 4.06 -16.24 -7.54
C SER A 103 4.79 -17.41 -8.23
N GLN A 104 5.83 -17.11 -9.01
CA GLN A 104 6.71 -18.11 -9.62
C GLN A 104 7.82 -18.59 -8.66
N GLY A 105 7.79 -18.16 -7.39
CA GLY A 105 8.83 -18.44 -6.41
C GLY A 105 10.17 -17.77 -6.71
N LYS A 106 10.20 -16.79 -7.63
CA LYS A 106 11.43 -16.05 -7.92
C LYS A 106 11.74 -15.11 -6.76
N HIS A 107 13.02 -15.08 -6.37
CA HIS A 107 13.49 -14.12 -5.37
C HIS A 107 13.46 -12.71 -5.98
N VAL A 108 12.59 -11.86 -5.43
CA VAL A 108 12.55 -10.43 -5.76
C VAL A 108 13.44 -9.71 -4.75
N PRO A 109 14.42 -8.91 -5.21
CA PRO A 109 15.29 -8.17 -4.30
C PRO A 109 14.51 -7.17 -3.44
N ASP A 110 14.88 -7.04 -2.16
CA ASP A 110 14.16 -6.20 -1.19
C ASP A 110 14.10 -4.72 -1.60
N PHE A 111 15.12 -4.21 -2.30
CA PHE A 111 15.12 -2.83 -2.80
C PHE A 111 14.01 -2.56 -3.83
N VAL A 112 13.55 -3.59 -4.56
CA VAL A 112 12.42 -3.46 -5.50
C VAL A 112 11.11 -3.28 -4.72
N VAL A 113 10.89 -4.10 -3.69
CA VAL A 113 9.70 -4.03 -2.84
C VAL A 113 9.66 -2.72 -2.06
N ASN A 114 10.80 -2.31 -1.49
CA ASN A 114 10.93 -1.03 -0.79
C ASN A 114 10.72 0.16 -1.73
N GLY A 115 11.22 0.08 -2.97
CA GLY A 115 10.98 1.10 -4.00
C GLY A 115 9.49 1.25 -4.31
N LEU A 116 8.74 0.15 -4.45
CA LEU A 116 7.29 0.17 -4.63
C LEU A 116 6.56 0.79 -3.43
N ALA A 117 6.97 0.45 -2.20
CA ALA A 117 6.40 1.03 -0.99
C ALA A 117 6.60 2.55 -0.94
N LEU A 118 7.81 3.03 -1.25
CA LEU A 118 8.12 4.47 -1.28
C LEU A 118 7.29 5.21 -2.34
N LEU A 119 7.09 4.63 -3.52
CA LEU A 119 6.22 5.21 -4.56
C LEU A 119 4.77 5.35 -4.07
N ALA A 120 4.22 4.33 -3.42
CA ALA A 120 2.86 4.37 -2.89
C ALA A 120 2.69 5.40 -1.76
N ILE A 121 3.64 5.46 -0.83
CA ILE A 121 3.64 6.43 0.28
C ILE A 121 3.75 7.85 -0.27
N SER A 122 4.70 8.10 -1.18
CA SER A 122 4.90 9.42 -1.81
C SER A 122 3.65 9.88 -2.55
N GLY A 123 3.04 9.01 -3.37
CA GLY A 123 1.81 9.32 -4.09
C GLY A 123 0.64 9.65 -3.16
N THR A 124 0.52 8.92 -2.05
CA THR A 124 -0.52 9.16 -1.03
C THR A 124 -0.28 10.49 -0.30
N LEU A 125 0.97 10.79 0.08
CA LEU A 125 1.32 12.07 0.72
C LEU A 125 0.99 13.26 -0.18
N ILE A 126 1.36 13.21 -1.47
CA ILE A 126 1.04 14.28 -2.43
C ILE A 126 -0.47 14.54 -2.49
N ARG A 127 -1.27 13.46 -2.51
CA ARG A 127 -2.74 13.56 -2.49
C ARG A 127 -3.25 14.22 -1.20
N LEU A 128 -2.68 13.88 -0.04
CA LEU A 128 -3.05 14.46 1.25
C LEU A 128 -2.68 15.94 1.33
N PHE A 129 -1.47 16.33 0.92
CA PHE A 129 -1.01 17.72 0.93
C PHE A 129 -1.80 18.61 -0.03
N LYS A 130 -2.16 18.09 -1.20
CA LYS A 130 -2.97 18.86 -2.17
C LYS A 130 -4.42 19.01 -1.71
N SER A 131 -4.94 18.06 -0.94
CA SER A 131 -6.29 18.13 -0.39
C SER A 131 -6.39 19.04 0.85
N SER A 132 -5.29 19.39 1.50
CA SER A 132 -5.33 20.23 2.70
C SER A 132 -5.44 21.71 2.33
N SER A 133 -6.16 22.49 3.15
CA SER A 133 -6.35 23.93 2.92
C SER A 133 -5.04 24.71 2.86
N VAL A 134 -3.94 24.16 3.41
CA VAL A 134 -2.60 24.74 3.39
C VAL A 134 -2.14 25.07 1.96
N TRP A 135 -2.50 24.24 0.98
CA TRP A 135 -2.14 24.48 -0.42
C TRP A 135 -2.88 25.69 -1.02
N ASN A 136 -4.10 25.98 -0.54
CA ASN A 136 -4.88 27.15 -0.94
C ASN A 136 -4.41 28.46 -0.27
N TYR A 137 -3.51 28.40 0.71
CA TYR A 137 -2.91 29.59 1.34
C TYR A 137 -1.54 29.94 0.75
N LEU A 138 -0.89 29.00 0.06
CA LEU A 138 0.44 29.17 -0.53
C LEU A 138 0.40 29.54 -2.02
N ASN A 139 -0.77 29.51 -2.64
CA ASN A 139 -1.06 29.96 -4.01
C ASN A 139 -2.22 30.94 -4.00
#